data_AF-A0A353T862-F1
#
_entry.id   AF-A0A353T862-F1
#
_cell.length_a   1.000
_cell.length_b   1.000
_cell.length_c   1.000
_cell.angle_alpha   90.00
_cell.angle_beta   90.00
_cell.angle_gamma   90.00
#
_symmetry.space_group_name_H-M   'P 1'
#
loop_
_entity.id
_entity.type
_entity.pdbx_description
1 polymer ?
#
loop_
_entity_poly.entity_id
_entity_poly.type
_entity_poly.pdbx_seq_one_letter_code
_entity_poly.pdbx_strand_id
1 'polypeptide(L)'
;MDNNKKLFEELLKADGISPAGASESERIAFAKILDQQLKTKQSPPAATRPNVWRVFMKSKITKFAVAAVLLITTAMSITIFNQSATPVYALEQTIQANHTVRYIHVKAFKTSHEEPQEFWCEFDEYGYVKNLRAEMPEWTDPCSDDGTKSIIWKDDKAQIWLPKKNILVSIKNKSMATQICLLFQELDPKLAIERLNEKSLNGKAKIDISEPSNVSEPIVVTVTSLQDEALNEAYVKESAAIRKEEDGTATSHANSLCHRMILYVEQATNLVASIELYRLKDGDYQEIGTIEYFDYNQPIDAHIFTIKNIPADVIVIDQASQEVGLLQGRLSDKEIAVEVVRQFLEALIAKDYVKAGRLYSGLPAEKVEQNFGQVKFLRIISIGEPAPSALTGGYKVPCILEIEKDGKVTQWSPYGPFVRQVHGQKERWNICGGI
;
A
#
# COMPACT_ATOMS: atom_id res chain seq x y z
N MET A 1 19.46 -3.86 30.43
CA MET A 1 19.21 -4.32 29.04
C MET A 1 18.17 -5.44 28.95
N ASP A 2 17.99 -6.29 29.98
CA ASP A 2 17.09 -7.46 29.88
C ASP A 2 15.59 -7.15 29.72
N ASN A 3 15.08 -6.04 30.28
CA ASN A 3 13.64 -5.72 30.18
C ASN A 3 13.17 -5.39 28.76
N ASN A 4 14.01 -4.72 27.94
CA ASN A 4 13.65 -4.38 26.56
C ASN A 4 13.65 -5.60 25.64
N LYS A 5 14.55 -6.57 25.91
CA LYS A 5 14.60 -7.84 25.19
C LYS A 5 13.33 -8.66 25.44
N LYS A 6 12.92 -8.79 26.70
CA LYS A 6 11.70 -9.51 27.06
C LYS A 6 10.44 -8.87 26.46
N LEU A 7 10.34 -7.54 26.51
CA LEU A 7 9.21 -6.80 25.93
C LEU A 7 9.13 -6.94 24.40
N PHE A 8 10.27 -6.90 23.70
CA PHE A 8 10.33 -7.15 22.26
C PHE A 8 9.88 -8.57 21.91
N GLU A 9 10.35 -9.58 22.65
CA GLU A 9 9.96 -10.97 22.44
C GLU A 9 8.48 -11.23 22.73
N GLU A 10 7.89 -10.53 23.72
CA GLU A 10 6.45 -10.59 24.02
C GLU A 10 5.60 -9.93 22.92
N LEU A 11 6.06 -8.80 22.35
CA LEU A 11 5.38 -8.13 21.24
C LEU A 11 5.42 -8.95 19.95
N LEU A 12 6.60 -9.50 19.60
CA LEU A 12 6.70 -10.41 18.45
C LEU A 12 5.78 -11.63 18.61
N LYS A 13 5.71 -12.21 19.82
CA LYS A 13 4.79 -13.32 20.11
C LYS A 13 3.32 -12.92 20.00
N ALA A 14 2.95 -11.71 20.44
CA ALA A 14 1.59 -11.20 20.32
C ALA A 14 1.16 -11.06 18.85
N ASP A 15 2.11 -10.76 17.96
CA ASP A 15 1.89 -10.67 16.51
C ASP A 15 2.08 -12.01 15.78
N GLY A 16 2.33 -13.11 16.51
CA GLY A 16 2.54 -14.45 15.95
C GLY A 16 3.90 -14.65 15.28
N ILE A 17 4.87 -13.77 15.51
CA ILE A 17 6.21 -13.81 14.94
C ILE A 17 7.15 -14.54 15.92
N SER A 18 7.88 -15.55 15.42
CA SER A 18 8.88 -16.25 16.24
C SER A 18 10.07 -15.34 16.54
N PRO A 19 10.39 -15.08 17.83
CA PRO A 19 11.50 -14.21 18.17
C PRO A 19 12.88 -14.75 17.75
N ALA A 20 12.97 -16.07 17.51
CA ALA A 20 14.20 -16.71 17.06
C ALA A 20 14.63 -16.28 15.65
N GLY A 21 13.72 -15.73 14.84
CA GLY A 21 14.01 -15.25 13.48
C GLY A 21 14.53 -13.81 13.40
N ALA A 22 14.43 -13.03 14.49
CA ALA A 22 14.87 -11.63 14.49
C ALA A 22 16.39 -11.52 14.64
N SER A 23 17.02 -10.90 13.66
CA SER A 23 18.45 -10.57 13.65
C SER A 23 18.83 -9.63 14.80
N GLU A 24 20.10 -9.65 15.20
CA GLU A 24 20.60 -8.77 16.26
C GLU A 24 20.47 -7.29 15.88
N SER A 25 20.59 -6.95 14.60
CA SER A 25 20.36 -5.59 14.09
C SER A 25 18.92 -5.11 14.27
N GLU A 26 17.92 -5.98 14.06
CA GLU A 26 16.50 -5.64 14.26
C GLU A 26 16.20 -5.46 15.75
N ARG A 27 16.77 -6.31 16.61
CA ARG A 27 16.69 -6.18 18.07
C ARG A 27 17.27 -4.84 18.55
N ILE A 28 18.41 -4.43 18.01
CA ILE A 28 19.06 -3.15 18.32
C ILE A 28 18.24 -1.96 17.81
N ALA A 29 17.71 -2.02 16.59
CA ALA A 29 16.88 -0.97 16.03
C ALA A 29 15.59 -0.76 16.85
N PHE A 30 14.92 -1.85 17.20
CA PHE A 30 13.73 -1.81 18.05
C PHE A 30 14.03 -1.27 19.44
N ALA A 31 15.14 -1.71 20.06
CA ALA A 31 15.56 -1.20 21.35
C ALA A 31 15.81 0.33 21.32
N LYS A 32 16.38 0.87 20.23
CA LYS A 32 16.55 2.33 20.05
C LYS A 32 15.22 3.07 19.96
N ILE A 33 14.26 2.54 19.20
CA ILE A 33 12.91 3.14 19.08
C ILE A 33 12.22 3.17 20.44
N LEU A 34 12.30 2.06 21.19
CA LEU A 34 11.68 1.94 22.50
C LEU A 34 12.34 2.83 23.55
N ASP A 35 13.67 2.97 23.49
CA ASP A 35 14.43 3.89 24.33
C ASP A 35 14.09 5.37 24.02
N GLN A 36 13.84 5.70 22.75
CA GLN A 36 13.37 7.03 22.32
C GLN A 36 11.93 7.31 22.79
N GLN A 37 11.04 6.31 22.75
CA GLN A 37 9.68 6.37 23.30
C GLN A 37 9.67 6.50 24.84
N LEU A 38 10.60 5.84 25.53
CA LEU A 38 10.73 5.96 26.98
C LEU A 38 11.33 7.30 27.39
N LYS A 39 12.32 7.82 26.64
CA LYS A 39 12.88 9.17 26.86
C LYS A 39 11.86 10.27 26.64
N THR A 40 10.96 10.13 25.66
CA THR A 40 9.85 11.07 25.47
C THR A 40 8.82 11.00 26.60
N LYS A 41 8.62 9.83 27.23
CA LYS A 41 7.77 9.66 28.43
C LYS A 41 8.42 10.06 29.76
N GLN A 42 9.75 10.19 29.81
CA GLN A 42 10.50 10.58 31.02
C GLN A 42 10.68 12.10 31.17
N SER A 43 10.11 12.91 30.26
CA SER A 43 9.89 14.33 30.56
C SER A 43 9.08 14.44 31.87
N PRO A 44 9.47 15.31 32.82
CA PRO A 44 8.88 15.31 34.16
C PRO A 44 7.36 15.39 34.08
N PRO A 45 6.61 14.54 34.81
CA PRO A 45 5.17 14.72 34.90
C PRO A 45 4.93 16.09 35.53
N ALA A 46 4.30 16.99 34.78
CA ALA A 46 3.81 18.24 35.33
C ALA A 46 2.98 17.89 36.58
N ALA A 47 3.41 18.45 37.72
CA ALA A 47 2.85 18.18 39.03
C ALA A 47 1.31 18.13 38.99
N THR A 48 0.74 17.13 39.65
CA THR A 48 -0.69 16.91 39.88
C THR A 48 -1.35 18.19 40.38
N ARG A 49 -1.86 19.00 39.44
CA ARG A 49 -2.74 20.12 39.71
C ARG A 49 -4.18 19.61 39.74
N PRO A 50 -5.03 20.15 40.65
CA PRO A 50 -6.45 19.80 40.70
C PRO A 50 -7.11 20.10 39.35
N ASN A 51 -8.25 19.44 39.11
CA ASN A 51 -9.03 19.36 37.87
C ASN A 51 -9.55 20.72 37.34
N VAL A 52 -8.65 21.67 37.05
CA VAL A 52 -8.93 23.05 36.61
C VAL A 52 -9.39 23.10 35.15
N TRP A 53 -8.97 22.13 34.33
CA TRP A 53 -9.39 22.06 32.92
C TRP A 53 -10.91 21.90 32.78
N ARG A 54 -11.56 21.19 33.70
CA ARG A 54 -13.02 21.04 33.72
C ARG A 54 -13.77 22.34 34.12
N VAL A 55 -13.10 23.25 34.83
CA VAL A 55 -13.66 24.56 35.22
C VAL A 55 -13.49 25.59 34.09
N PHE A 56 -12.38 25.53 33.35
CA PHE A 56 -12.07 26.50 32.29
C PHE A 56 -12.88 26.31 30.99
N MET A 57 -13.40 25.10 30.71
CA MET A 57 -14.14 24.82 29.47
C MET A 57 -15.65 25.14 29.48
N LYS A 58 -16.22 25.60 30.60
CA LYS A 58 -17.66 25.94 30.69
C LYS A 58 -17.98 27.43 30.46
N SER A 59 -16.97 28.30 30.44
CA SER A 59 -17.17 29.72 30.17
C SER A 59 -16.94 30.01 28.69
N LYS A 60 -17.96 30.59 28.01
CA LYS A 60 -17.83 31.04 26.61
C LYS A 60 -16.68 32.03 26.44
N ILE A 61 -16.37 32.83 27.46
CA ILE A 61 -15.34 33.86 27.43
C ILE A 61 -13.94 33.25 27.39
N THR A 62 -13.72 32.12 28.05
CA THR A 62 -12.39 31.51 28.14
C THR A 62 -11.97 30.79 26.85
N LYS A 63 -12.93 30.31 26.06
CA LYS A 63 -12.67 29.76 24.72
C LYS A 63 -12.19 30.84 23.75
N PHE A 64 -12.71 32.05 23.84
CA PHE A 64 -12.24 33.18 23.04
C PHE A 64 -10.85 33.68 23.50
N ALA A 65 -10.54 33.62 24.79
CA ALA A 65 -9.24 34.05 25.30
C ALA A 65 -8.09 33.13 24.85
N VAL A 66 -8.29 31.80 24.83
CA VAL A 66 -7.26 30.86 24.33
C VAL A 66 -7.06 30.99 22.82
N ALA A 67 -8.15 31.16 22.05
CA ALA A 67 -8.06 31.43 20.62
C ALA A 67 -7.36 32.78 20.34
N ALA A 68 -7.67 33.83 21.11
CA ALA A 68 -7.03 35.13 20.99
C ALA A 68 -5.55 35.09 21.36
N VAL A 69 -5.16 34.37 22.42
CA VAL A 69 -3.75 34.19 22.78
C VAL A 69 -3.02 33.43 21.68
N LEU A 70 -3.56 32.33 21.15
CA LEU A 70 -2.95 31.61 20.03
C LEU A 70 -2.79 32.49 18.77
N LEU A 71 -3.79 33.32 18.46
CA LEU A 71 -3.73 34.30 17.37
C LEU A 71 -2.70 35.40 17.62
N ILE A 72 -2.56 35.89 18.86
CA ILE A 72 -1.57 36.91 19.21
C ILE A 72 -0.16 36.31 19.19
N THR A 73 0.05 35.07 19.65
CA THR A 73 1.39 34.44 19.59
C THR A 73 1.80 34.12 18.17
N THR A 74 0.88 33.68 17.29
CA THR A 74 1.18 33.52 15.86
C THR A 74 1.40 34.86 15.19
N ALA A 75 0.57 35.87 15.44
CA ALA A 75 0.75 37.21 14.87
C ALA A 75 2.06 37.89 15.30
N MET A 76 2.43 37.78 16.59
CA MET A 76 3.68 38.37 17.10
C MET A 76 4.93 37.68 16.55
N SER A 77 4.89 36.35 16.37
CA SER A 77 6.00 35.60 15.77
C SER A 77 6.24 36.01 14.31
N ILE A 78 5.17 36.37 13.59
CA ILE A 78 5.24 36.85 12.21
C ILE A 78 5.76 38.30 12.16
N THR A 79 5.32 39.19 13.06
CA THR A 79 5.72 40.62 13.03
C THR A 79 7.17 40.88 13.42
N ILE A 80 7.78 40.05 14.28
CA ILE A 80 9.17 40.27 14.74
C ILE A 80 10.19 39.84 13.66
N PHE A 81 9.83 38.95 12.74
CA PHE A 81 10.68 38.58 11.60
C PHE A 81 10.43 39.41 10.32
N ASN A 82 9.35 40.21 10.27
CA ASN A 82 8.92 40.89 9.04
C ASN A 82 9.57 42.26 8.77
N GLN A 83 10.50 42.74 9.61
CA GLN A 83 11.03 44.12 9.48
C GLN A 83 12.40 44.27 8.80
N SER A 84 13.06 43.23 8.29
CA SER A 84 14.31 43.45 7.55
C SER A 84 14.69 42.48 6.43
N ALA A 85 13.88 41.46 6.12
CA ALA A 85 13.98 40.70 4.88
C ALA A 85 12.64 40.00 4.65
N THR A 86 12.15 39.95 3.41
CA THR A 86 11.07 39.03 3.05
C THR A 86 11.43 37.62 3.56
N PRO A 87 10.55 36.93 4.30
CA PRO A 87 10.87 35.62 4.84
C PRO A 87 11.18 34.70 3.66
N VAL A 88 12.43 34.25 3.58
CA VAL A 88 12.86 33.22 2.62
C VAL A 88 11.97 32.00 2.84
N TYR A 89 11.33 31.51 1.78
CA TYR A 89 10.50 30.31 1.85
C TYR A 89 11.24 29.16 2.56
N ALA A 90 10.51 28.45 3.40
CA ALA A 90 11.02 27.31 4.16
C ALA A 90 10.14 26.09 3.89
N LEU A 91 10.77 24.92 3.77
CA LEU A 91 10.07 23.67 3.46
C LEU A 91 8.98 23.34 4.50
N GLU A 92 9.17 23.79 5.74
CA GLU A 92 8.22 23.70 6.84
C GLU A 92 6.86 24.35 6.51
N GLN A 93 6.85 25.43 5.72
CA GLN A 93 5.61 26.07 5.29
C GLN A 93 4.77 25.13 4.43
N THR A 94 5.41 24.40 3.53
CA THR A 94 4.77 23.42 2.65
C THR A 94 4.38 22.16 3.40
N ILE A 95 5.17 21.71 4.38
CA ILE A 95 4.76 20.64 5.31
C ILE A 95 3.47 21.06 6.01
N GLN A 96 3.44 22.26 6.59
CA GLN A 96 2.28 22.76 7.31
C GLN A 96 1.05 22.90 6.39
N ALA A 97 1.22 23.40 5.17
CA ALA A 97 0.14 23.50 4.19
C ALA A 97 -0.44 22.12 3.84
N ASN A 98 0.41 21.14 3.58
CA ASN A 98 -0.02 19.78 3.25
C ASN A 98 -0.75 19.07 4.40
N HIS A 99 -0.49 19.41 5.66
CA HIS A 99 -1.24 18.85 6.80
C HIS A 99 -2.72 19.26 6.82
N THR A 100 -3.07 20.33 6.11
CA THR A 100 -4.46 20.80 5.98
C THR A 100 -5.24 20.09 4.88
N VAL A 101 -4.57 19.30 4.03
CA VAL A 101 -5.20 18.63 2.88
C VAL A 101 -6.18 17.56 3.35
N ARG A 102 -7.38 17.56 2.78
CA ARG A 102 -8.48 16.61 3.02
C ARG A 102 -8.98 15.96 1.74
N TYR A 103 -8.75 16.61 0.60
CA TYR A 103 -9.05 16.07 -0.72
C TYR A 103 -7.89 16.39 -1.65
N ILE A 104 -7.55 15.43 -2.51
CA ILE A 104 -6.52 15.63 -3.55
C ILE A 104 -6.83 14.73 -4.74
N HIS A 105 -6.55 15.26 -5.92
CA HIS A 105 -6.55 14.54 -7.18
C HIS A 105 -5.12 14.54 -7.74
N VAL A 106 -4.60 13.38 -8.11
CA VAL A 106 -3.20 13.21 -8.52
C VAL A 106 -3.14 12.51 -9.87
N LYS A 107 -2.28 13.00 -10.76
CA LYS A 107 -1.92 12.31 -12.01
C LYS A 107 -0.43 12.02 -12.01
N ALA A 108 -0.06 10.77 -12.23
CA ALA A 108 1.33 10.35 -12.34
C ALA A 108 1.61 9.88 -13.77
N PHE A 109 2.49 10.60 -14.46
CA PHE A 109 2.92 10.35 -15.82
C PHE A 109 4.28 9.66 -15.82
N LYS A 110 4.48 8.77 -16.79
CA LYS A 110 5.77 8.14 -17.06
C LYS A 110 6.22 8.60 -18.44
N THR A 111 7.48 8.99 -18.61
CA THR A 111 7.96 9.61 -19.87
C THR A 111 7.78 8.75 -21.12
N SER A 112 7.56 7.44 -20.98
CA SER A 112 7.28 6.52 -22.09
C SER A 112 5.79 6.31 -22.41
N HIS A 113 4.86 6.96 -21.69
CA HIS A 113 3.41 6.78 -21.85
C HIS A 113 2.65 8.10 -21.66
N GLU A 114 1.66 8.35 -22.51
CA GLU A 114 0.82 9.56 -22.41
C GLU A 114 -0.29 9.42 -21.37
N GLU A 115 -0.81 8.20 -21.17
CA GLU A 115 -1.89 7.93 -20.22
C GLU A 115 -1.35 7.86 -18.77
N PRO A 116 -1.81 8.73 -17.84
CA PRO A 116 -1.33 8.73 -16.46
C PRO A 116 -1.99 7.64 -15.63
N GLN A 117 -1.34 7.29 -14.52
CA GLN A 117 -2.05 6.76 -13.36
C GLN A 117 -2.82 7.91 -12.69
N GLU A 118 -4.09 7.73 -12.39
CA GLU A 118 -4.95 8.80 -11.84
C GLU A 118 -5.52 8.38 -10.49
N PHE A 119 -5.44 9.27 -9.50
CA PHE A 119 -5.82 9.00 -8.11
C PHE A 119 -6.72 10.08 -7.55
N TRP A 120 -7.77 9.69 -6.82
CA TRP A 120 -8.61 10.58 -6.02
C TRP A 120 -8.57 10.12 -4.59
N CYS A 121 -8.26 11.01 -3.66
CA CYS A 121 -8.13 10.66 -2.25
C CYS A 121 -8.93 11.62 -1.37
N GLU A 122 -9.61 11.04 -0.39
CA GLU A 122 -10.21 11.73 0.74
C GLU A 122 -9.49 11.27 2.01
N PHE A 123 -9.11 12.22 2.86
CA PHE A 123 -8.49 11.95 4.15
C PHE A 123 -9.43 12.26 5.31
N ASP A 124 -9.26 11.54 6.41
CA ASP A 124 -9.96 11.83 7.66
C ASP A 124 -9.38 13.05 8.41
N GLU A 125 -9.91 13.34 9.59
CA GLU A 125 -9.46 14.48 10.41
C GLU A 125 -7.99 14.37 10.87
N TYR A 126 -7.44 13.16 10.89
CA TYR A 126 -6.06 12.86 11.29
C TYR A 126 -5.10 12.78 10.09
N GLY A 127 -5.62 12.88 8.86
CA GLY A 127 -4.84 12.77 7.63
C GLY A 127 -4.62 11.33 7.16
N TYR A 128 -5.37 10.35 7.67
CA TYR A 128 -5.35 9.00 7.12
C TYR A 128 -6.28 8.89 5.91
N VAL A 129 -5.91 8.06 4.93
CA VAL A 129 -6.75 7.79 3.75
C VAL A 129 -8.07 7.16 4.21
N LYS A 130 -9.18 7.86 3.94
CA LYS A 130 -10.55 7.43 4.23
C LYS A 130 -11.18 6.79 3.00
N ASN A 131 -11.09 7.45 1.85
CA ASN A 131 -11.51 6.93 0.55
C ASN A 131 -10.40 7.14 -0.47
N LEU A 132 -10.24 6.18 -1.37
CA LEU A 132 -9.32 6.28 -2.49
C LEU A 132 -9.97 5.65 -3.73
N ARG A 133 -9.73 6.27 -4.88
CA ARG A 133 -9.87 5.64 -6.18
C ARG A 133 -8.54 5.76 -6.93
N ALA A 134 -8.15 4.68 -7.60
CA ALA A 134 -7.02 4.66 -8.52
C ALA A 134 -7.48 4.09 -9.87
N GLU A 135 -7.15 4.77 -10.95
CA GLU A 135 -7.22 4.27 -12.31
C GLU A 135 -5.81 3.93 -12.77
N MET A 136 -5.62 2.65 -13.08
CA MET A 136 -4.33 2.06 -13.41
C MET A 136 -4.33 1.65 -14.88
N PRO A 137 -3.56 2.34 -15.73
CA PRO A 137 -3.36 1.94 -17.13
C PRO A 137 -2.74 0.54 -17.27
N GLU A 138 -2.90 -0.08 -18.44
CA GLU A 138 -2.35 -1.43 -18.71
C GLU A 138 -0.82 -1.48 -18.55
N TRP A 139 -0.11 -0.39 -18.87
CA TRP A 139 1.36 -0.32 -18.75
C TRP A 139 1.88 -0.39 -17.31
N THR A 140 1.01 -0.20 -16.31
CA THR A 140 1.39 -0.23 -14.89
C THR A 140 1.71 -1.62 -14.39
N ASP A 141 1.19 -2.65 -15.07
CA ASP A 141 1.44 -4.05 -14.77
C ASP A 141 1.58 -4.83 -16.09
N PRO A 142 2.69 -4.61 -16.82
CA PRO A 142 2.87 -5.13 -18.18
C PRO A 142 3.02 -6.66 -18.22
N CYS A 143 3.25 -7.29 -17.07
CA CYS A 143 3.34 -8.73 -16.93
C CYS A 143 1.98 -9.38 -16.64
N SER A 144 0.97 -8.59 -16.30
CA SER A 144 -0.40 -9.08 -16.12
C SER A 144 -1.20 -8.99 -17.43
N ASP A 145 -2.02 -10.00 -17.68
CA ASP A 145 -3.05 -10.00 -18.72
C ASP A 145 -4.33 -9.26 -18.26
N ASP A 146 -4.27 -8.54 -17.15
CA ASP A 146 -5.41 -7.87 -16.52
C ASP A 146 -5.93 -6.64 -17.30
N GLY A 147 -5.08 -6.00 -18.11
CA GLY A 147 -5.42 -4.75 -18.79
C GLY A 147 -5.47 -3.57 -17.82
N THR A 148 -6.29 -2.56 -18.15
CA THR A 148 -6.57 -1.43 -17.25
C THR A 148 -7.31 -1.91 -16.00
N LYS A 149 -7.10 -1.23 -14.86
CA LYS A 149 -7.71 -1.61 -13.58
C LYS A 149 -8.28 -0.37 -12.89
N SER A 150 -9.49 -0.47 -12.35
CA SER A 150 -10.05 0.55 -11.46
C SER A 150 -10.09 -0.01 -10.04
N ILE A 151 -9.46 0.68 -9.10
CA ILE A 151 -9.38 0.27 -7.70
C ILE A 151 -10.10 1.30 -6.85
N ILE A 152 -11.03 0.85 -6.01
CA ILE A 152 -11.69 1.69 -5.01
C ILE A 152 -11.40 1.12 -3.63
N TRP A 153 -10.88 1.96 -2.74
CA TRP A 153 -10.72 1.67 -1.33
C TRP A 153 -11.68 2.53 -0.52
N LYS A 154 -12.56 1.89 0.25
CA LYS A 154 -13.57 2.55 1.09
C LYS A 154 -14.05 1.61 2.18
N ASP A 155 -14.23 2.11 3.39
CA ASP A 155 -14.77 1.35 4.54
C ASP A 155 -14.05 0.01 4.80
N ASP A 156 -12.70 0.04 4.81
CA ASP A 156 -11.84 -1.15 4.97
C ASP A 156 -11.99 -2.22 3.87
N LYS A 157 -12.57 -1.86 2.73
CA LYS A 157 -12.83 -2.74 1.60
C LYS A 157 -12.21 -2.18 0.32
N ALA A 158 -11.53 -3.06 -0.40
CA ALA A 158 -11.10 -2.80 -1.77
C ALA A 158 -12.10 -3.42 -2.75
N GLN A 159 -12.47 -2.67 -3.79
CA GLN A 159 -13.12 -3.18 -4.98
C GLN A 159 -12.18 -2.98 -6.16
N ILE A 160 -11.91 -4.04 -6.93
CA ILE A 160 -11.02 -4.02 -8.07
C ILE A 160 -11.82 -4.46 -9.28
N TRP A 161 -11.96 -3.57 -10.26
CA TRP A 161 -12.61 -3.83 -11.53
C TRP A 161 -11.55 -4.09 -12.60
N LEU A 162 -11.66 -5.24 -13.26
CA LEU A 162 -10.80 -5.71 -14.34
C LEU A 162 -11.65 -5.85 -15.61
N PRO A 163 -11.86 -4.77 -16.40
CA PRO A 163 -12.75 -4.78 -17.55
C PRO A 163 -12.39 -5.84 -18.58
N LYS A 164 -11.10 -6.00 -18.88
CA LYS A 164 -10.59 -6.97 -19.88
C LYS A 164 -10.94 -8.42 -19.53
N LYS A 165 -11.04 -8.74 -18.24
CA LYS A 165 -11.39 -10.07 -17.73
C LYS A 165 -12.89 -10.21 -17.41
N ASN A 166 -13.65 -9.12 -17.44
CA ASN A 166 -15.03 -9.03 -16.95
C ASN A 166 -15.17 -9.53 -15.51
N ILE A 167 -14.23 -9.14 -14.62
CA ILE A 167 -14.20 -9.57 -13.22
C ILE A 167 -14.24 -8.35 -12.29
N LEU A 168 -15.15 -8.38 -11.31
CA LEU A 168 -15.18 -7.48 -10.17
C LEU A 168 -14.80 -8.24 -8.90
N VAL A 169 -13.68 -7.87 -8.28
CA VAL A 169 -13.22 -8.48 -7.03
C VAL A 169 -13.46 -7.54 -5.86
N SER A 170 -14.00 -8.07 -4.77
CA SER A 170 -14.17 -7.37 -3.49
C SER A 170 -13.34 -8.07 -2.42
N ILE A 171 -12.42 -7.35 -1.77
CA ILE A 171 -11.51 -7.90 -0.76
C ILE A 171 -11.54 -7.04 0.48
N LYS A 172 -11.70 -7.68 1.64
CA LYS A 172 -11.53 -7.03 2.95
C LYS A 172 -10.16 -7.41 3.49
N ASN A 173 -9.14 -6.62 3.16
CA ASN A 173 -7.78 -6.92 3.62
C ASN A 173 -7.06 -5.64 4.03
N LYS A 174 -6.85 -5.50 5.34
CA LYS A 174 -6.04 -4.42 5.91
C LYS A 174 -4.62 -4.35 5.34
N SER A 175 -4.01 -5.48 4.98
CA SER A 175 -2.69 -5.50 4.34
C SER A 175 -2.74 -4.93 2.92
N MET A 176 -3.80 -5.23 2.15
CA MET A 176 -3.98 -4.64 0.83
C MET A 176 -4.33 -3.16 0.94
N ALA A 177 -5.09 -2.76 1.96
CA ALA A 177 -5.22 -1.36 2.38
C ALA A 177 -3.86 -0.72 2.56
N THR A 178 -2.98 -1.37 3.32
CA THR A 178 -1.63 -0.88 3.58
C THR A 178 -0.84 -0.78 2.29
N GLN A 179 -0.89 -1.75 1.38
CA GLN A 179 -0.18 -1.67 0.09
C GLN A 179 -0.70 -0.55 -0.80
N ILE A 180 -2.02 -0.42 -0.91
CA ILE A 180 -2.68 0.65 -1.66
C ILE A 180 -2.36 2.01 -1.02
N CYS A 181 -2.40 2.10 0.30
CA CYS A 181 -1.98 3.28 1.05
C CYS A 181 -0.50 3.55 0.85
N LEU A 182 0.38 2.55 0.86
CA LEU A 182 1.82 2.69 0.64
C LEU A 182 2.10 3.24 -0.74
N LEU A 183 1.43 2.72 -1.78
CA LEU A 183 1.49 3.27 -3.13
C LEU A 183 1.09 4.75 -3.13
N PHE A 184 0.00 5.09 -2.45
CA PHE A 184 -0.41 6.48 -2.33
C PHE A 184 0.52 7.33 -1.45
N GLN A 185 1.14 6.79 -0.40
CA GLN A 185 2.11 7.50 0.44
C GLN A 185 3.34 7.92 -0.34
N GLU A 186 3.64 7.27 -1.46
CA GLU A 186 4.66 7.74 -2.41
C GLU A 186 4.22 8.96 -3.21
N LEU A 187 2.92 9.10 -3.42
CA LEU A 187 2.29 10.22 -4.13
C LEU A 187 1.82 11.32 -3.19
N ASP A 188 1.70 11.06 -1.89
CA ASP A 188 1.27 12.04 -0.89
C ASP A 188 2.32 13.16 -0.74
N PRO A 189 2.02 14.40 -1.16
CA PRO A 189 2.98 15.51 -1.11
C PRO A 189 3.43 15.80 0.33
N LYS A 190 2.59 15.52 1.34
CA LYS A 190 2.96 15.65 2.77
C LYS A 190 4.13 14.74 3.09
N LEU A 191 3.94 13.45 2.87
CA LEU A 191 4.92 12.43 3.24
C LEU A 191 6.17 12.50 2.37
N ALA A 192 6.02 12.85 1.09
CA ALA A 192 7.14 13.10 0.20
C ALA A 192 8.04 14.20 0.78
N ILE A 193 7.48 15.34 1.17
CA ILE A 193 8.25 16.47 1.69
C ILE A 193 8.85 16.20 3.07
N GLU A 194 8.10 15.58 3.98
CA GLU A 194 8.62 15.20 5.30
C GLU A 194 9.84 14.29 5.18
N ARG A 195 9.77 13.28 4.29
CA ARG A 195 10.90 12.36 4.01
C ARG A 195 12.08 13.09 3.37
N LEU A 196 11.84 14.07 2.48
CA LEU A 196 12.91 14.86 1.87
C LEU A 196 13.60 15.75 2.92
N ASN A 197 12.84 16.38 3.82
CA ASN A 197 13.38 17.16 4.92
C ASN A 197 14.24 16.27 5.84
N GLU A 198 13.72 15.11 6.24
CA GLU A 198 14.46 14.14 7.05
C GLU A 198 15.75 13.68 6.36
N LYS A 199 15.71 13.37 5.06
CA LYS A 199 16.92 13.02 4.29
C LYS A 199 17.93 14.16 4.28
N SER A 200 17.48 15.41 4.14
CA SER A 200 18.36 16.58 4.14
C SER A 200 19.01 16.82 5.50
N LEU A 201 18.23 16.77 6.59
CA LEU A 201 18.72 16.89 7.97
C LEU A 201 19.75 15.80 8.30
N ASN A 202 19.62 14.61 7.71
CA ASN A 202 20.56 13.51 7.86
C ASN A 202 21.74 13.54 6.88
N GLY A 203 21.90 14.60 6.07
CA GLY A 203 22.97 14.72 5.08
C GLY A 203 22.87 13.73 3.91
N LYS A 204 21.70 13.10 3.72
CA LYS A 204 21.43 12.13 2.64
C LYS A 204 20.84 12.78 1.39
N ALA A 205 20.49 14.06 1.45
CA ALA A 205 20.00 14.83 0.32
C ALA A 205 20.46 16.29 0.42
N LYS A 206 20.77 16.88 -0.73
CA LYS A 206 20.97 18.32 -0.88
C LYS A 206 19.67 18.94 -1.37
N ILE A 207 19.23 20.00 -0.71
CA ILE A 207 18.04 20.77 -1.10
C ILE A 207 18.50 22.17 -1.52
N ASP A 208 18.15 22.57 -2.73
CA ASP A 208 18.34 23.92 -3.26
C ASP A 208 16.95 24.53 -3.51
N ILE A 209 16.70 25.72 -2.99
CA ILE A 209 15.41 26.43 -3.12
C ILE A 209 15.62 27.70 -3.94
N SER A 210 14.81 27.87 -4.98
CA SER A 210 14.75 29.08 -5.80
C SER A 210 13.35 29.68 -5.69
N GLU A 211 13.25 30.81 -4.99
CA GLU A 211 12.00 31.57 -4.82
C GLU A 211 11.99 32.76 -5.80
N PRO A 212 11.13 32.74 -6.83
CA PRO A 212 11.08 33.83 -7.81
C PRO A 212 10.37 35.05 -7.23
N SER A 213 10.80 36.26 -7.63
CA SER A 213 10.18 37.51 -7.19
C SER A 213 8.76 37.72 -7.72
N ASN A 214 8.39 37.03 -8.80
CA ASN A 214 7.06 37.05 -9.36
C ASN A 214 6.18 36.01 -8.66
N VAL A 215 5.16 36.46 -7.92
CA VAL A 215 4.26 35.59 -7.14
C VAL A 215 3.43 34.62 -8.00
N SER A 216 3.34 34.83 -9.31
CA SER A 216 2.70 33.87 -10.23
C SER A 216 3.62 32.72 -10.64
N GLU A 217 4.92 32.85 -10.42
CA GLU A 217 5.90 31.79 -10.70
C GLU A 217 6.06 30.89 -9.47
N PRO A 218 6.12 29.56 -9.65
CA PRO A 218 6.25 28.64 -8.54
C PRO A 218 7.63 28.74 -7.88
N ILE A 219 7.69 28.45 -6.59
CA ILE A 219 8.93 28.18 -5.88
C ILE A 219 9.46 26.85 -6.39
N VAL A 220 10.72 26.83 -6.81
CA VAL A 220 11.36 25.61 -7.32
C VAL A 220 12.24 25.03 -6.23
N VAL A 221 11.89 23.83 -5.75
CA VAL A 221 12.68 23.08 -4.77
C VAL A 221 13.36 21.92 -5.49
N THR A 222 14.68 22.01 -5.66
CA THR A 222 15.48 20.94 -6.25
C THR A 222 16.07 20.09 -5.15
N VAL A 223 15.75 18.81 -5.13
CA VAL A 223 16.33 17.83 -4.20
C VAL A 223 17.22 16.87 -4.98
N THR A 224 18.50 16.79 -4.60
CA THR A 224 19.44 15.83 -5.15
C THR A 224 19.84 14.84 -4.06
N SER A 225 19.59 13.55 -4.29
CA SER A 225 20.01 12.48 -3.38
C SER A 225 21.54 12.42 -3.35
N LEU A 226 22.10 12.31 -2.13
CA LEU A 226 23.54 12.14 -1.89
C LEU A 226 23.89 10.70 -1.52
N GLN A 227 22.92 9.78 -1.55
CA GLN A 227 23.18 8.38 -1.27
C GLN A 227 24.11 7.79 -2.35
N ASP A 228 25.07 6.99 -1.88
CA ASP A 228 26.11 6.38 -2.70
C ASP A 228 25.50 5.59 -3.88
N GLU A 229 25.91 5.92 -5.10
CA GLU A 229 25.55 5.19 -6.32
C GLU A 229 25.81 3.69 -6.16
N ALA A 230 26.84 3.31 -5.39
CA ALA A 230 27.15 1.90 -5.11
C ALA A 230 26.05 1.19 -4.30
N LEU A 231 25.38 1.89 -3.36
CA LEU A 231 24.27 1.34 -2.59
C LEU A 231 23.00 1.21 -3.45
N ASN A 232 22.75 2.19 -4.32
CA ASN A 232 21.66 2.12 -5.28
C ASN A 232 21.90 1.02 -6.31
N GLU A 233 23.11 0.85 -6.81
CA GLU A 233 23.46 -0.24 -7.71
C GLU A 233 23.36 -1.61 -7.05
N ALA A 234 23.81 -1.76 -5.80
CA ALA A 234 23.69 -3.01 -5.05
C ALA A 234 22.21 -3.35 -4.84
N TYR A 235 21.39 -2.38 -4.44
CA TYR A 235 19.95 -2.55 -4.29
C TYR A 235 19.26 -2.89 -5.62
N VAL A 236 19.64 -2.23 -6.72
CA VAL A 236 19.12 -2.51 -8.06
C VAL A 236 19.56 -3.89 -8.54
N LYS A 237 20.80 -4.32 -8.27
CA LYS A 237 21.32 -5.66 -8.62
C LYS A 237 20.64 -6.74 -7.79
N GLU A 238 20.45 -6.52 -6.50
CA GLU A 238 19.74 -7.43 -5.59
C GLU A 238 18.26 -7.55 -5.99
N SER A 239 17.58 -6.43 -6.21
CA SER A 239 16.20 -6.45 -6.71
C SER A 239 16.12 -7.00 -8.14
N ALA A 240 17.13 -6.84 -9.00
CA ALA A 240 17.21 -7.49 -10.31
C ALA A 240 17.48 -9.00 -10.24
N ALA A 241 18.22 -9.46 -9.23
CA ALA A 241 18.44 -10.88 -8.97
C ALA A 241 17.17 -11.54 -8.44
N ILE A 242 16.48 -10.89 -7.50
CA ILE A 242 15.14 -11.28 -7.06
C ILE A 242 14.17 -11.30 -8.27
N ARG A 243 14.21 -10.29 -9.15
CA ARG A 243 13.42 -10.25 -10.40
C ARG A 243 13.76 -11.33 -11.43
N LYS A 244 14.90 -12.02 -11.34
CA LYS A 244 15.24 -13.17 -12.22
C LYS A 244 14.73 -14.50 -11.65
N GLU A 245 14.48 -14.57 -10.35
CA GLU A 245 13.91 -15.75 -9.68
C GLU A 245 12.40 -15.64 -9.46
N GLU A 246 11.85 -14.41 -9.42
CA GLU A 246 10.44 -14.11 -9.26
C GLU A 246 9.83 -13.57 -10.56
N ASP A 247 8.87 -14.32 -11.11
CA ASP A 247 8.21 -14.07 -12.39
C ASP A 247 7.39 -12.75 -12.35
N GLY A 248 8.05 -11.64 -12.70
CA GLY A 248 7.43 -10.49 -13.38
C GLY A 248 6.60 -9.48 -12.57
N THR A 249 6.30 -9.66 -11.28
CA THR A 249 5.51 -8.65 -10.55
C THR A 249 6.37 -7.47 -10.08
N ALA A 250 6.63 -6.53 -10.98
CA ALA A 250 7.27 -5.27 -10.68
C ALA A 250 6.33 -4.35 -9.89
N THR A 251 6.34 -4.42 -8.56
CA THR A 251 5.84 -3.28 -7.77
C THR A 251 6.86 -2.15 -7.85
N SER A 252 6.39 -0.97 -8.24
CA SER A 252 7.20 0.19 -8.59
C SER A 252 7.96 0.73 -7.37
N HIS A 253 9.22 0.31 -7.17
CA HIS A 253 10.17 1.09 -6.38
C HIS A 253 10.68 2.28 -7.21
N ALA A 254 9.78 3.07 -7.81
CA ALA A 254 10.13 4.23 -8.62
C ALA A 254 10.98 5.23 -7.80
N ASN A 255 10.68 5.35 -6.51
CA ASN A 255 11.44 6.18 -5.57
C ASN A 255 12.88 5.70 -5.32
N SER A 256 13.18 4.41 -5.52
CA SER A 256 14.55 3.89 -5.37
C SER A 256 15.45 4.26 -6.55
N LEU A 257 14.89 4.68 -7.68
CA LEU A 257 15.65 5.03 -8.88
C LEU A 257 15.77 6.54 -9.10
N CYS A 258 15.02 7.34 -8.33
CA CYS A 258 15.03 8.79 -8.44
C CYS A 258 16.26 9.38 -7.73
N HIS A 259 17.14 10.00 -8.51
CA HIS A 259 18.36 10.65 -8.02
C HIS A 259 18.14 12.15 -7.79
N ARG A 260 17.22 12.75 -8.55
CA ARG A 260 16.85 14.15 -8.40
C ARG A 260 15.34 14.33 -8.53
N MET A 261 14.78 15.14 -7.65
CA MET A 261 13.38 15.56 -7.70
C MET A 261 13.33 17.09 -7.82
N ILE A 262 12.44 17.61 -8.66
CA ILE A 262 12.16 19.05 -8.73
C ILE A 262 10.70 19.24 -8.36
N LEU A 263 10.44 19.95 -7.26
CA LEU A 263 9.09 20.26 -6.81
C LEU A 263 8.78 21.70 -7.19
N TYR A 264 7.61 21.90 -7.79
CA TYR A 264 7.06 23.21 -8.10
C TYR A 264 5.97 23.53 -7.08
N VAL A 265 6.23 24.50 -6.21
CA VAL A 265 5.35 24.87 -5.10
C VAL A 265 4.70 26.22 -5.39
N GLU A 266 3.38 26.28 -5.31
CA GLU A 266 2.63 27.52 -5.50
C GLU A 266 2.89 28.49 -4.35
N GLN A 267 3.34 29.71 -4.65
CA GLN A 267 3.62 30.72 -3.62
C GLN A 267 2.39 31.09 -2.77
N ALA A 268 1.21 31.14 -3.39
CA ALA A 268 0.00 31.59 -2.72
C ALA A 268 -0.51 30.59 -1.67
N THR A 269 -0.29 29.29 -1.88
CA THR A 269 -0.86 28.21 -1.08
C THR A 269 0.20 27.42 -0.31
N ASN A 270 1.46 27.52 -0.72
CA ASN A 270 2.55 26.63 -0.32
C ASN A 270 2.20 25.15 -0.55
N LEU A 271 1.37 24.84 -1.55
CA LEU A 271 1.08 23.46 -1.95
C LEU A 271 1.91 23.09 -3.18
N VAL A 272 2.26 21.81 -3.28
CA VAL A 272 3.01 21.29 -4.43
C VAL A 272 2.06 21.18 -5.61
N ALA A 273 2.32 21.88 -6.70
CA ALA A 273 1.57 21.76 -7.94
C ALA A 273 2.05 20.55 -8.75
N SER A 274 3.35 20.34 -8.84
CA SER A 274 3.93 19.20 -9.55
C SER A 274 5.30 18.78 -9.02
N ILE A 275 5.69 17.55 -9.35
CA ILE A 275 7.00 16.97 -9.06
C ILE A 275 7.54 16.33 -10.34
N GLU A 276 8.72 16.75 -10.77
CA GLU A 276 9.48 16.06 -11.81
C GLU A 276 10.49 15.11 -11.17
N LEU A 277 10.56 13.88 -11.70
CA LEU A 277 11.41 12.81 -11.21
C LEU A 277 12.51 12.52 -12.23
N TYR A 278 13.76 12.50 -11.78
CA TYR A 278 14.93 12.26 -12.63
C TYR A 278 15.79 11.11 -12.12
N ARG A 279 16.26 10.27 -13.04
CA ARG A 279 17.33 9.30 -12.80
C ARG A 279 18.66 9.85 -13.31
N LEU A 280 19.75 9.54 -12.62
CA LEU A 280 21.09 9.77 -13.15
C LEU A 280 21.45 8.57 -14.05
N LYS A 281 21.82 8.84 -15.31
CA LYS A 281 22.25 7.82 -16.27
C LYS A 281 23.38 8.39 -17.12
N ASP A 282 24.52 7.71 -17.14
CA ASP A 282 25.69 8.10 -17.95
C ASP A 282 26.18 9.53 -17.64
N GLY A 283 26.02 9.99 -16.39
CA GLY A 283 26.39 11.33 -15.93
C GLY A 283 25.31 12.41 -16.13
N ASP A 284 24.23 12.10 -16.85
CA ASP A 284 23.15 13.05 -17.14
C ASP A 284 21.85 12.70 -16.40
N TYR A 285 21.11 13.74 -16.00
CA TYR A 285 19.78 13.55 -15.41
C TYR A 285 18.74 13.37 -16.52
N GLN A 286 18.10 12.21 -16.53
CA GLN A 286 17.02 11.86 -17.46
C GLN A 286 15.70 11.83 -16.71
N GLU A 287 14.70 12.54 -17.22
CA GLU A 287 13.36 12.52 -16.66
C GLU A 287 12.74 11.13 -16.81
N ILE A 288 12.15 10.61 -15.72
CA ILE A 288 11.49 9.31 -15.68
C ILE A 288 9.99 9.42 -15.48
N GLY A 289 9.50 10.56 -15.02
CA GLY A 289 8.08 10.82 -14.86
C GLY A 289 7.80 12.16 -14.17
N THR A 290 6.52 12.47 -14.13
CA THR A 290 5.96 13.71 -13.57
C THR A 290 4.77 13.34 -12.70
N ILE A 291 4.62 13.96 -11.55
CA ILE A 291 3.42 13.87 -10.71
C ILE A 291 2.79 15.26 -10.68
N GLU A 292 1.51 15.34 -11.01
CA GLU A 292 0.74 16.59 -11.00
C GLU A 292 -0.40 16.48 -9.98
N TYR A 293 -0.59 17.56 -9.22
CA TYR A 293 -1.58 17.65 -8.16
C TYR A 293 -2.66 18.66 -8.51
N PHE A 294 -3.90 18.25 -8.33
CA PHE A 294 -5.09 19.00 -8.69
C PHE A 294 -6.07 19.04 -7.52
N ASP A 295 -6.97 20.02 -7.56
CA ASP A 295 -8.20 20.05 -6.78
C ASP A 295 -7.99 19.92 -5.26
N TYR A 296 -6.86 20.45 -4.74
CA TYR A 296 -6.59 20.44 -3.30
C TYR A 296 -7.77 21.00 -2.51
N ASN A 297 -8.22 20.23 -1.53
CA ASN A 297 -9.34 20.57 -0.65
C ASN A 297 -10.67 20.87 -1.35
N GLN A 298 -10.80 20.56 -2.65
CA GLN A 298 -12.09 20.57 -3.33
C GLN A 298 -12.83 19.27 -3.00
N PRO A 299 -14.07 19.34 -2.47
CA PRO A 299 -14.84 18.14 -2.19
C PRO A 299 -14.97 17.27 -3.43
N ILE A 300 -14.50 16.03 -3.32
CA ILE A 300 -14.65 15.03 -4.39
C ILE A 300 -16.05 14.46 -4.28
N ASP A 301 -16.77 14.40 -5.40
CA ASP A 301 -18.09 13.80 -5.39
C ASP A 301 -18.02 12.34 -4.92
N ALA A 302 -18.86 11.99 -3.94
CA ALA A 302 -18.88 10.66 -3.34
C ALA A 302 -19.07 9.53 -4.38
N HIS A 303 -19.68 9.81 -5.53
CA HIS A 303 -19.85 8.84 -6.60
C HIS A 303 -18.54 8.47 -7.32
N ILE A 304 -17.48 9.28 -7.19
CA ILE A 304 -16.15 8.95 -7.72
C ILE A 304 -15.64 7.70 -7.00
N PHE A 305 -15.91 7.55 -5.71
CA PHE A 305 -15.58 6.36 -4.91
C PHE A 305 -16.60 5.22 -5.06
N THR A 306 -17.19 5.07 -6.25
CA THR A 306 -18.05 3.94 -6.60
C THR A 306 -17.78 3.51 -8.04
N ILE A 307 -17.63 2.21 -8.27
CA ILE A 307 -17.42 1.66 -9.61
C ILE A 307 -18.77 1.71 -10.34
N LYS A 308 -18.83 2.48 -11.44
CA LYS A 308 -20.03 2.63 -12.28
C LYS A 308 -19.92 1.75 -13.52
N ASN A 309 -21.05 1.55 -14.19
CA ASN A 309 -21.14 0.87 -15.49
C ASN A 309 -20.58 -0.56 -15.50
N ILE A 310 -20.73 -1.27 -14.38
CA ILE A 310 -20.36 -2.69 -14.31
C ILE A 310 -21.35 -3.47 -15.18
N PRO A 311 -20.88 -4.26 -16.16
CA PRO A 311 -21.75 -5.11 -16.99
C PRO A 311 -22.60 -6.07 -16.16
N ALA A 312 -23.80 -6.40 -16.62
CA ALA A 312 -24.70 -7.31 -15.89
C ALA A 312 -24.20 -8.77 -15.86
N ASP A 313 -23.33 -9.14 -16.80
CA ASP A 313 -22.71 -10.47 -16.92
C ASP A 313 -21.34 -10.57 -16.22
N VAL A 314 -20.99 -9.55 -15.41
CA VAL A 314 -19.74 -9.52 -14.66
C VAL A 314 -19.59 -10.73 -13.74
N ILE A 315 -18.38 -11.28 -13.68
CA ILE A 315 -18.02 -12.25 -12.65
C ILE A 315 -17.70 -11.50 -11.37
N VAL A 316 -18.56 -11.64 -10.36
CA VAL A 316 -18.35 -11.05 -9.03
C VAL A 316 -17.67 -12.04 -8.11
N ILE A 317 -16.51 -11.68 -7.59
CA ILE A 317 -15.78 -12.43 -6.56
C ILE A 317 -15.79 -11.60 -5.28
N ASP A 318 -16.61 -11.98 -4.30
CA ASP A 318 -16.73 -11.23 -3.04
C ASP A 318 -16.07 -11.94 -1.85
N GLN A 319 -14.76 -11.78 -1.73
CA GLN A 319 -13.99 -12.28 -0.57
C GLN A 319 -14.17 -11.41 0.69
N ALA A 320 -14.84 -10.26 0.58
CA ALA A 320 -15.08 -9.37 1.70
C ALA A 320 -16.28 -9.82 2.54
N SER A 321 -17.34 -10.29 1.89
CA SER A 321 -18.60 -10.68 2.55
C SER A 321 -18.82 -12.19 2.57
N GLN A 322 -18.25 -12.94 1.62
CA GLN A 322 -18.44 -14.40 1.56
C GLN A 322 -17.41 -15.14 2.40
N GLU A 323 -17.84 -16.30 2.90
CA GLU A 323 -16.95 -17.25 3.56
C GLU A 323 -16.11 -17.98 2.51
N VAL A 324 -14.95 -17.44 2.18
CA VAL A 324 -14.02 -18.03 1.19
C VAL A 324 -12.98 -18.92 1.88
N GLY A 325 -12.61 -20.02 1.24
CA GLY A 325 -11.60 -20.95 1.74
C GLY A 325 -12.09 -21.89 2.84
N LEU A 326 -11.14 -22.61 3.43
CA LEU A 326 -11.32 -23.57 4.50
C LEU A 326 -10.69 -23.03 5.80
N LEU A 327 -11.40 -23.18 6.92
CA LEU A 327 -10.87 -22.80 8.23
C LEU A 327 -9.73 -23.75 8.65
N GLN A 328 -8.61 -23.17 9.10
CA GLN A 328 -7.40 -23.90 9.50
C GLN A 328 -7.61 -24.78 10.72
N GLY A 329 -8.30 -24.28 11.75
CA GLY A 329 -8.53 -24.99 12.99
C GLY A 329 -7.22 -25.36 13.70
N ARG A 330 -6.98 -26.66 13.90
CA ARG A 330 -5.77 -27.19 14.58
C ARG A 330 -4.70 -27.69 13.61
N LEU A 331 -4.93 -27.59 12.30
CA LEU A 331 -4.00 -28.04 11.28
C LEU A 331 -2.83 -27.04 11.17
N SER A 332 -1.61 -27.56 10.97
CA SER A 332 -0.48 -26.75 10.54
C SER A 332 -0.72 -26.19 9.13
N ASP A 333 0.03 -25.16 8.74
CA ASP A 333 -0.07 -24.52 7.43
C ASP A 333 0.09 -25.50 6.26
N LYS A 334 0.99 -26.49 6.39
CA LYS A 334 1.15 -27.57 5.40
C LYS A 334 -0.07 -28.50 5.39
N GLU A 335 -0.57 -28.91 6.55
CA GLU A 335 -1.72 -29.83 6.64
C GLU A 335 -2.99 -29.19 6.09
N ILE A 336 -3.27 -27.93 6.41
CA ILE A 336 -4.42 -27.21 5.84
C ILE A 336 -4.26 -26.99 4.33
N ALA A 337 -3.03 -26.79 3.82
CA ALA A 337 -2.80 -26.69 2.39
C ALA A 337 -3.19 -27.99 1.65
N VAL A 338 -2.77 -29.15 2.18
CA VAL A 338 -3.18 -30.46 1.65
C VAL A 338 -4.69 -30.63 1.71
N GLU A 339 -5.30 -30.24 2.83
CA GLU A 339 -6.74 -30.42 3.07
C GLU A 339 -7.60 -29.55 2.15
N VAL A 340 -7.21 -28.29 1.90
CA VAL A 340 -7.89 -27.41 0.93
C VAL A 340 -7.90 -28.05 -0.46
N VAL A 341 -6.75 -28.59 -0.89
CA VAL A 341 -6.61 -29.23 -2.20
C VAL A 341 -7.44 -30.50 -2.29
N ARG A 342 -7.41 -31.33 -1.25
CA ARG A 342 -8.23 -32.53 -1.15
C ARG A 342 -9.72 -32.19 -1.31
N GLN A 343 -10.23 -31.29 -0.48
CA GLN A 343 -11.66 -30.95 -0.50
C GLN A 343 -12.10 -30.28 -1.80
N PHE A 344 -11.23 -29.50 -2.44
CA PHE A 344 -11.51 -28.90 -3.74
C PHE A 344 -11.63 -29.96 -4.82
N LEU A 345 -10.66 -30.89 -4.89
CA LEU A 345 -10.66 -31.96 -5.88
C LEU A 345 -11.83 -32.93 -5.68
N GLU A 346 -12.16 -33.26 -4.42
CA GLU A 346 -13.36 -34.04 -4.09
C GLU A 346 -14.65 -33.33 -4.52
N ALA A 347 -14.72 -32.01 -4.37
CA ALA A 347 -15.84 -31.21 -4.86
C ALA A 347 -15.95 -31.27 -6.39
N LEU A 348 -14.82 -31.20 -7.13
CA LEU A 348 -14.83 -31.37 -8.58
C LEU A 348 -15.27 -32.76 -9.03
N ILE A 349 -14.83 -33.82 -8.34
CA ILE A 349 -15.27 -35.21 -8.59
C ILE A 349 -16.79 -35.34 -8.37
N ALA A 350 -17.30 -34.73 -7.30
CA ALA A 350 -18.72 -34.73 -6.96
C ALA A 350 -19.56 -33.74 -7.80
N LYS A 351 -18.92 -32.92 -8.66
CA LYS A 351 -19.53 -31.78 -9.36
C LYS A 351 -20.22 -30.78 -8.43
N ASP A 352 -19.74 -30.66 -7.19
CA ASP A 352 -20.15 -29.64 -6.23
C ASP A 352 -19.40 -28.33 -6.51
N TYR A 353 -19.80 -27.64 -7.59
CA TYR A 353 -19.15 -26.42 -8.04
C TYR A 353 -19.30 -25.25 -7.06
N VAL A 354 -20.33 -25.27 -6.20
CA VAL A 354 -20.49 -24.29 -5.13
C VAL A 354 -19.37 -24.45 -4.10
N LYS A 355 -19.14 -25.67 -3.59
CA LYS A 355 -18.04 -25.93 -2.66
C LYS A 355 -16.67 -25.68 -3.31
N ALA A 356 -16.49 -26.11 -4.55
CA ALA A 356 -15.24 -25.89 -5.28
C ALA A 356 -14.95 -24.38 -5.46
N GLY A 357 -15.94 -23.58 -5.84
CA GLY A 357 -15.81 -22.12 -5.98
C GLY A 357 -15.46 -21.42 -4.67
N ARG A 358 -16.10 -21.84 -3.57
CA ARG A 358 -15.76 -21.36 -2.22
C ARG A 358 -14.30 -21.61 -1.87
N LEU A 359 -13.76 -22.79 -2.20
CA LEU A 359 -12.36 -23.15 -1.97
C LEU A 359 -11.41 -22.51 -2.99
N TYR A 360 -11.92 -22.07 -4.15
CA TYR A 360 -11.13 -21.50 -5.23
C TYR A 360 -11.36 -19.99 -5.37
N SER A 361 -10.81 -19.24 -4.42
CA SER A 361 -10.87 -17.77 -4.38
C SER A 361 -12.27 -17.14 -4.36
N GLY A 362 -13.32 -17.93 -4.09
CA GLY A 362 -14.70 -17.42 -4.06
C GLY A 362 -15.32 -17.27 -5.44
N LEU A 363 -14.85 -18.04 -6.43
CA LEU A 363 -15.42 -18.02 -7.78
C LEU A 363 -16.88 -18.51 -7.77
N PRO A 364 -17.78 -17.88 -8.56
CA PRO A 364 -19.14 -18.38 -8.77
C PRO A 364 -19.15 -19.81 -9.32
N ALA A 365 -20.15 -20.60 -8.92
CA ALA A 365 -20.24 -22.01 -9.30
C ALA A 365 -20.29 -22.21 -10.82
N GLU A 366 -21.02 -21.35 -11.53
CA GLU A 366 -21.13 -21.38 -12.99
C GLU A 366 -19.76 -21.16 -13.65
N LYS A 367 -18.92 -20.32 -13.06
CA LYS A 367 -17.57 -20.06 -13.56
C LYS A 367 -16.63 -21.24 -13.29
N VAL A 368 -16.76 -21.89 -12.14
CA VAL A 368 -16.04 -23.12 -11.84
C VAL A 368 -16.46 -24.24 -12.79
N GLU A 369 -17.76 -24.40 -13.04
CA GLU A 369 -18.28 -25.35 -14.03
C GLU A 369 -17.76 -25.04 -15.44
N GLN A 370 -17.75 -23.76 -15.85
CA GLN A 370 -17.17 -23.38 -17.14
C GLN A 370 -15.70 -23.78 -17.26
N ASN A 371 -14.91 -23.58 -16.19
CA ASN A 371 -13.47 -23.84 -16.20
C ASN A 371 -13.14 -25.33 -16.10
N PHE A 372 -13.91 -26.12 -15.33
CA PHE A 372 -13.57 -27.49 -14.98
C PHE A 372 -14.58 -28.55 -15.46
N GLY A 373 -15.79 -28.17 -15.86
CA GLY A 373 -16.88 -29.07 -16.22
C GLY A 373 -16.65 -29.88 -17.50
N GLN A 374 -15.72 -29.46 -18.35
CA GLN A 374 -15.28 -30.22 -19.54
C GLN A 374 -14.35 -31.40 -19.18
N VAL A 375 -13.81 -31.43 -17.97
CA VAL A 375 -12.95 -32.51 -17.47
C VAL A 375 -13.73 -33.33 -16.47
N LYS A 376 -13.86 -34.64 -16.71
CA LYS A 376 -14.51 -35.54 -15.75
C LYS A 376 -13.45 -36.09 -14.79
N PHE A 377 -13.43 -35.54 -13.57
CA PHE A 377 -12.55 -36.00 -12.51
C PHE A 377 -13.07 -37.33 -11.96
N LEU A 378 -12.26 -38.38 -12.03
CA LEU A 378 -12.66 -39.73 -11.60
C LEU A 378 -12.26 -39.99 -10.15
N ARG A 379 -10.98 -39.74 -9.82
CA ARG A 379 -10.45 -39.92 -8.46
C ARG A 379 -9.13 -39.20 -8.26
N ILE A 380 -8.79 -38.97 -6.99
CA ILE A 380 -7.46 -38.52 -6.56
C ILE A 380 -6.54 -39.75 -6.46
N ILE A 381 -5.43 -39.74 -7.20
CA ILE A 381 -4.40 -40.80 -7.11
C ILE A 381 -3.44 -40.50 -5.95
N SER A 382 -2.97 -39.24 -5.85
CA SER A 382 -2.11 -38.81 -4.76
C SER A 382 -2.20 -37.30 -4.53
N ILE A 383 -1.90 -36.88 -3.30
CA ILE A 383 -1.58 -35.49 -2.94
C ILE A 383 -0.24 -35.53 -2.23
N GLY A 384 0.75 -34.83 -2.78
CA GLY A 384 2.12 -34.81 -2.32
C GLY A 384 2.37 -33.81 -1.19
N GLU A 385 3.62 -33.73 -0.75
CA GLU A 385 4.02 -32.79 0.29
C GLU A 385 3.99 -31.33 -0.23
N PRO A 386 3.39 -30.38 0.51
CA PRO A 386 3.41 -28.97 0.15
C PRO A 386 4.83 -28.38 0.16
N ALA A 387 5.19 -27.68 -0.92
CA ALA A 387 6.42 -26.91 -1.04
C ALA A 387 6.10 -25.41 -0.96
N PRO A 388 6.87 -24.59 -0.21
CA PRO A 388 6.69 -23.15 -0.20
C PRO A 388 6.73 -22.55 -1.62
N SER A 389 5.92 -21.53 -1.87
CA SER A 389 5.84 -20.83 -3.16
C SER A 389 6.12 -19.36 -2.96
N ALA A 390 7.25 -18.87 -3.49
CA ALA A 390 7.58 -17.45 -3.49
C ALA A 390 6.50 -16.62 -4.21
N LEU A 391 6.01 -17.13 -5.35
CA LEU A 391 4.99 -16.47 -6.18
C LEU A 391 3.71 -16.11 -5.40
N THR A 392 3.26 -16.98 -4.50
CA THR A 392 1.97 -16.80 -3.80
C THR A 392 2.11 -16.44 -2.32
N GLY A 393 3.33 -16.55 -1.77
CA GLY A 393 3.58 -16.52 -0.33
C GLY A 393 2.96 -17.70 0.43
N GLY A 394 2.47 -18.72 -0.26
CA GLY A 394 1.80 -19.89 0.29
C GLY A 394 2.54 -21.19 -0.05
N TYR A 395 1.79 -22.24 -0.38
CA TYR A 395 2.32 -23.54 -0.76
C TYR A 395 1.84 -23.97 -2.13
N LYS A 396 2.75 -24.56 -2.91
CA LYS A 396 2.42 -25.42 -4.03
C LYS A 396 2.18 -26.83 -3.51
N VAL A 397 1.05 -27.45 -3.84
CA VAL A 397 0.71 -28.79 -3.39
C VAL A 397 0.64 -29.72 -4.60
N PRO A 398 1.66 -30.56 -4.86
CA PRO A 398 1.63 -31.51 -5.97
C PRO A 398 0.47 -32.49 -5.83
N CYS A 399 -0.21 -32.84 -6.92
CA CYS A 399 -1.21 -33.90 -6.90
C CYS A 399 -1.25 -34.65 -8.23
N ILE A 400 -1.78 -35.87 -8.18
CA ILE A 400 -2.02 -36.71 -9.36
C ILE A 400 -3.50 -37.12 -9.34
N LEU A 401 -4.17 -36.94 -10.46
CA LEU A 401 -5.58 -37.20 -10.67
C LEU A 401 -5.77 -38.23 -11.76
N GLU A 402 -6.80 -39.05 -11.64
CA GLU A 402 -7.34 -39.81 -12.77
C GLU A 402 -8.50 -39.01 -13.34
N ILE A 403 -8.40 -38.62 -14.61
CA ILE A 403 -9.42 -37.83 -15.32
C ILE A 403 -9.85 -38.54 -16.59
N GLU A 404 -11.05 -38.23 -17.05
CA GLU A 404 -11.55 -38.59 -18.37
C GLU A 404 -11.73 -37.30 -19.19
N LYS A 405 -11.04 -37.23 -20.33
CA LYS A 405 -11.16 -36.14 -21.30
C LYS A 405 -11.26 -36.75 -22.69
N ASP A 406 -12.25 -36.29 -23.47
CA ASP A 406 -12.52 -36.80 -24.83
C ASP A 406 -12.72 -38.33 -24.87
N GLY A 407 -13.36 -38.89 -23.83
CA GLY A 407 -13.61 -40.33 -23.67
C GLY A 407 -12.39 -41.17 -23.31
N LYS A 408 -11.22 -40.57 -23.09
CA LYS A 408 -9.98 -41.26 -22.70
C LYS A 408 -9.68 -41.00 -21.22
N VAL A 409 -9.46 -42.08 -20.48
CA VAL A 409 -8.96 -42.02 -19.10
C VAL A 409 -7.44 -41.83 -19.12
N THR A 410 -6.95 -40.80 -18.44
CA THR A 410 -5.52 -40.51 -18.30
C THR A 410 -5.19 -40.09 -16.87
N GLN A 411 -3.92 -40.25 -16.48
CA GLN A 411 -3.39 -39.60 -15.29
C GLN A 411 -2.98 -38.18 -15.64
N TRP A 412 -3.38 -37.23 -14.80
CA TRP A 412 -3.04 -35.82 -14.94
C TRP A 412 -2.36 -35.32 -13.67
N SER A 413 -1.19 -34.70 -13.83
CA SER A 413 -0.46 -34.02 -12.76
C SER A 413 -0.50 -32.52 -13.07
N PRO A 414 -1.50 -31.78 -12.54
CA PRO A 414 -1.58 -30.34 -12.77
C PRO A 414 -0.32 -29.63 -12.25
N TYR A 415 -0.02 -28.45 -12.82
CA TYR A 415 1.13 -27.66 -12.38
C TYR A 415 0.87 -27.07 -11.00
N GLY A 416 -0.33 -26.55 -10.77
CA GLY A 416 -0.88 -26.22 -9.44
C GLY A 416 -1.69 -27.39 -8.88
N PRO A 417 -2.28 -27.30 -7.69
CA PRO A 417 -2.77 -26.08 -7.07
C PRO A 417 -1.76 -25.36 -6.15
N PHE A 418 -1.86 -24.03 -6.13
CA PHE A 418 -1.25 -23.19 -5.11
C PHE A 418 -2.28 -22.82 -4.05
N VAL A 419 -1.88 -22.87 -2.79
CA VAL A 419 -2.74 -22.63 -1.64
C VAL A 419 -2.11 -21.55 -0.77
N ARG A 420 -2.92 -20.58 -0.34
CA ARG A 420 -2.48 -19.53 0.58
C ARG A 420 -3.59 -19.14 1.54
N GLN A 421 -3.25 -18.32 2.53
CA GLN A 421 -4.24 -17.69 3.38
C GLN A 421 -5.13 -16.72 2.57
N VAL A 422 -6.42 -16.72 2.85
CA VAL A 422 -7.38 -15.79 2.27
C VAL A 422 -7.04 -14.38 2.75
N HIS A 423 -7.05 -13.43 1.82
CA HIS A 423 -6.70 -12.04 2.10
C HIS A 423 -7.57 -11.45 3.22
N GLY A 424 -6.93 -11.00 4.30
CA GLY A 424 -7.58 -10.44 5.48
C GLY A 424 -8.26 -11.45 6.41
N GLN A 425 -8.19 -12.75 6.11
CA GLN A 425 -8.77 -13.83 6.91
C GLN A 425 -7.67 -14.87 7.23
N LYS A 426 -6.76 -14.52 8.16
CA LYS A 426 -5.55 -15.31 8.47
C LYS A 426 -5.82 -16.79 8.80
N GLU A 427 -7.00 -17.10 9.34
CA GLU A 427 -7.36 -18.48 9.72
C GLU A 427 -7.98 -19.29 8.58
N ARG A 428 -8.11 -18.72 7.38
CA ARG A 428 -8.73 -19.39 6.23
C ARG A 428 -7.75 -19.54 5.08
N TRP A 429 -7.83 -20.68 4.41
CA TRP A 429 -6.93 -21.05 3.33
C TRP A 429 -7.73 -21.39 2.07
N ASN A 430 -7.25 -20.96 0.91
CA ASN A 430 -7.91 -21.21 -0.36
C ASN A 430 -6.90 -21.57 -1.46
N ILE A 431 -7.42 -22.10 -2.56
CA ILE A 431 -6.65 -22.22 -3.79
C ILE A 431 -6.58 -20.83 -4.46
N CYS A 432 -5.38 -20.45 -4.87
CA CYS A 432 -5.07 -19.24 -5.64
C CYS A 432 -4.30 -19.62 -6.92
N GLY A 433 -4.49 -18.88 -8.02
CA GLY A 433 -3.83 -19.15 -9.30
C GLY A 433 -4.43 -20.33 -10.08
N GLY A 434 -3.82 -20.72 -11.20
CA GLY A 434 -4.30 -21.81 -12.05
C GLY A 434 -4.05 -23.22 -11.47
N ILE A 435 -4.85 -24.20 -11.91
CA ILE A 435 -4.67 -25.64 -11.66
C ILE A 435 -4.33 -26.31 -12.98
#